data_AF-A0A2S6HWI9-F1
#
_entry.id   AF-A0A2S6HWI9-F1
#
_cell.length_a   1.000
_cell.length_b   1.000
_cell.length_c   1.000
_cell.angle_alpha   90.00
_cell.angle_beta   90.00
_cell.angle_gamma   90.00
#
_symmetry.space_group_name_H-M   'P 1'
#
loop_
_entity.id
_entity.type
_entity.pdbx_description
1 polymer ?
#
loop_
_entity_poly.entity_id
_entity_poly.type
_entity_poly.pdbx_seq_one_letter_code
_entity_poly.pdbx_strand_id
1 'polypeptide(L)'
;MVARVISTGCASPGTILADCSPEFVDIYNSSDVIISKGQGNFEALSGEKGNLFFLLKAKCPAIAEKFHVKINDYIFHYENAKY
;
A
#
# COMPACT_ATOMS: atom_id res chain seq x y z
N MET A 1 -18.01 9.65 14.37
CA MET A 1 -16.56 9.85 14.16
C MET A 1 -16.36 10.30 12.73
N VAL A 2 -15.61 11.37 12.50
CA VAL A 2 -15.31 11.88 11.15
C VAL A 2 -13.80 11.75 10.97
N ALA A 3 -13.38 11.10 9.90
CA ALA A 3 -11.97 10.99 9.55
C ALA A 3 -11.54 12.21 8.71
N ARG A 4 -10.27 12.63 8.83
CA ARG A 4 -9.68 13.59 7.90
C ARG A 4 -9.44 12.89 6.56
N VAL A 5 -10.13 13.34 5.52
CA VAL A 5 -9.96 12.84 4.15
C VAL A 5 -8.95 13.74 3.45
N ILE A 6 -7.92 13.12 2.88
CA ILE A 6 -6.85 13.80 2.11
C ILE A 6 -6.70 13.12 0.75
N SER A 7 -6.18 13.86 -0.23
CA SER A 7 -5.73 13.28 -1.50
C SER A 7 -4.27 12.86 -1.39
N THR A 8 -3.88 11.79 -2.08
CA THR A 8 -2.46 11.44 -2.27
C THR A 8 -1.73 12.49 -3.12
N GLY A 9 -2.47 13.22 -3.95
CA GLY A 9 -1.91 14.09 -4.99
C GLY A 9 -1.33 13.32 -6.19
N CYS A 10 -1.30 11.99 -6.15
CA CYS A 10 -0.76 11.14 -7.20
C CYS A 10 -1.83 10.79 -8.25
N ALA A 11 -1.51 10.98 -9.54
CA ALA A 11 -2.39 10.65 -10.66
C ALA A 11 -2.16 9.22 -11.19
N SER A 12 -2.03 8.24 -10.28
CA SER A 12 -1.76 6.84 -10.60
C SER A 12 -2.76 5.90 -9.90
N PRO A 13 -3.03 4.69 -10.45
CA PRO A 13 -3.84 3.68 -9.77
C PRO A 13 -3.24 3.17 -8.44
N GLY A 14 -1.95 3.41 -8.20
CA GLY A 14 -1.24 3.12 -6.96
C GLY A 14 -0.59 4.38 -6.37
N THR A 15 -0.08 4.27 -5.15
CA THR A 15 0.59 5.37 -4.44
C THR A 15 2.08 5.34 -4.74
N ILE A 16 2.51 6.10 -5.75
CA ILE A 16 3.93 6.32 -6.05
C ILE A 16 4.39 7.51 -5.20
N LEU A 17 5.19 7.27 -4.14
CA LEU A 17 5.54 8.30 -3.15
C LEU A 17 6.23 9.53 -3.78
N ALA A 18 7.06 9.31 -4.81
CA ALA A 18 7.74 10.40 -5.53
C ALA A 18 6.77 11.36 -6.25
N ASP A 19 5.57 10.88 -6.59
CA ASP A 19 4.53 11.66 -7.30
C ASP A 19 3.43 12.17 -6.34
N CYS A 20 3.57 11.92 -5.04
CA CYS A 20 2.58 12.34 -4.04
C CYS A 20 2.81 13.79 -3.59
N SER A 21 1.76 14.41 -3.05
CA SER A 21 1.87 15.75 -2.47
C SER A 21 2.76 15.74 -1.23
N PRO A 22 3.47 16.85 -0.92
CA PRO A 22 4.27 16.96 0.30
C PRO A 22 3.45 16.67 1.58
N GLU A 23 2.21 17.16 1.65
CA GLU A 23 1.30 16.90 2.78
C GLU A 23 1.04 15.40 2.97
N PHE A 24 0.81 14.65 1.88
CA PHE A 24 0.57 13.22 1.96
C PHE A 24 1.82 12.46 2.41
N VAL A 25 2.99 12.83 1.87
CA VAL A 25 4.27 12.21 2.21
C VAL A 25 4.63 12.44 3.68
N ASP A 26 4.38 13.64 4.21
CA ASP A 26 4.61 13.93 5.63
C ASP A 26 3.72 13.06 6.53
N ILE A 27 2.44 12.93 6.18
CA ILE A 27 1.50 12.07 6.93
C ILE A 27 1.90 10.60 6.83
N TYR A 28 2.28 10.13 5.64
CA TYR A 28 2.78 8.77 5.42
C TYR A 28 3.99 8.48 6.33
N ASN A 29 4.98 9.38 6.33
CA ASN A 29 6.20 9.22 7.11
C ASN A 29 5.98 9.33 8.63
N SER A 30 4.99 10.10 9.08
CA SER A 30 4.67 10.25 10.50
C SER A 30 3.70 9.19 11.03
N SER A 31 3.15 8.32 10.18
CA SER A 31 2.11 7.38 10.57
C SER A 31 2.68 6.18 11.33
N ASP A 32 2.12 5.90 12.52
CA ASP A 32 2.48 4.71 13.30
C ASP A 32 2.10 3.41 12.58
N VAL A 33 1.00 3.43 11.81
CA VAL A 33 0.45 2.28 11.08
C VAL A 33 -0.13 2.76 9.75
N ILE A 34 0.19 2.03 8.68
CA ILE A 34 -0.34 2.32 7.34
C ILE A 34 -1.08 1.09 6.83
N ILE A 35 -2.37 1.21 6.54
CA ILE A 35 -3.17 0.16 5.90
C ILE A 35 -3.31 0.49 4.42
N SER A 36 -2.47 -0.13 3.60
CA SER A 36 -2.45 0.02 2.15
C SER A 36 -3.44 -0.95 1.49
N LYS A 37 -4.37 -0.42 0.68
CA LYS A 37 -5.49 -1.21 0.12
C LYS A 37 -5.30 -1.48 -1.37
N GLY A 38 -5.50 -2.74 -1.76
CA GLY A 38 -5.54 -3.15 -3.17
C GLY A 38 -4.17 -3.44 -3.78
N GLN A 39 -4.21 -4.12 -4.93
CA GLN A 39 -3.00 -4.60 -5.62
C GLN A 39 -2.11 -3.47 -6.15
N GLY A 40 -2.68 -2.42 -6.75
CA GLY A 40 -1.89 -1.30 -7.30
C GLY A 40 -1.07 -0.58 -6.22
N ASN A 41 -1.61 -0.44 -5.00
CA ASN A 41 -0.83 0.12 -3.90
C ASN A 41 0.23 -0.84 -3.37
N PHE A 42 -0.02 -2.16 -3.40
CA PHE A 42 1.02 -3.13 -3.07
C PHE A 42 2.17 -3.10 -4.09
N GLU A 43 1.86 -3.04 -5.38
CA GLU A 43 2.87 -2.95 -6.44
C GLU A 43 3.70 -1.66 -6.35
N ALA A 44 3.08 -0.54 -5.95
CA ALA A 44 3.76 0.76 -5.84
C ALA A 44 4.53 0.97 -4.53
N LEU A 45 4.08 0.38 -3.41
CA LEU A 45 4.66 0.63 -2.08
C LEU A 45 5.45 -0.56 -1.51
N SER A 46 5.41 -1.76 -2.11
CA SER A 46 6.23 -2.89 -1.65
C SER A 46 7.71 -2.54 -1.85
N GLY A 47 8.49 -2.63 -0.78
CA GLY A 47 9.87 -2.17 -0.68
C GLY A 47 10.04 -0.76 -0.11
N GLU A 48 8.97 0.03 -0.01
CA GLU A 48 9.03 1.37 0.60
C GLU A 48 9.14 1.30 2.12
N LYS A 49 9.80 2.29 2.71
CA LYS A 49 9.97 2.38 4.16
C LYS A 49 8.65 2.74 4.82
N GLY A 50 8.28 1.98 5.84
CA GLY A 50 7.11 2.30 6.66
C GLY A 50 6.57 1.09 7.40
N ASN A 51 5.65 1.33 8.32
CA ASN A 51 4.94 0.26 9.02
C ASN A 51 3.72 -0.16 8.18
N LEU A 52 3.98 -0.81 7.05
CA LEU A 52 2.99 -1.08 6.00
C LEU A 52 2.27 -2.41 6.20
N PHE A 53 0.95 -2.35 6.20
CA PHE A 53 0.06 -3.49 6.15
C PHE A 53 -0.73 -3.43 4.84
N PHE A 54 -0.54 -4.42 3.98
CA PHE A 54 -1.25 -4.56 2.73
C PHE A 54 -2.49 -5.43 2.89
N LEU A 55 -3.65 -4.90 2.50
CA LEU A 55 -4.91 -5.63 2.45
C LEU A 55 -5.44 -5.61 1.02
N LEU A 56 -5.34 -6.77 0.35
CA LEU A 56 -5.60 -6.93 -1.08
C LEU A 56 -6.26 -8.27 -1.40
N LYS A 57 -6.63 -8.45 -2.66
CA LYS A 57 -7.11 -9.70 -3.24
C LYS A 57 -6.15 -10.12 -4.35
N ALA A 58 -5.75 -11.39 -4.41
CA ALA A 58 -4.93 -11.92 -5.49
C ALA A 58 -5.72 -12.01 -6.80
N LYS A 59 -5.74 -10.94 -7.61
CA LYS A 59 -6.58 -10.88 -8.83
C LYS A 59 -5.93 -11.53 -10.06
N CYS A 60 -4.62 -11.76 -10.04
CA CYS A 60 -3.87 -12.35 -11.14
C CYS A 60 -2.90 -13.44 -10.64
N PRO A 61 -2.43 -14.33 -11.54
CA PRO A 61 -1.48 -15.39 -11.20
C PRO A 61 -0.21 -14.86 -10.52
N ALA A 62 0.36 -13.76 -11.01
CA ALA A 62 1.59 -13.19 -10.46
C ALA A 62 1.49 -12.84 -8.96
N ILE A 63 0.37 -12.26 -8.53
CA ILE A 63 0.14 -11.97 -7.10
C ILE A 63 -0.14 -13.25 -6.33
N ALA A 64 -0.94 -14.16 -6.89
CA ALA A 64 -1.23 -15.44 -6.24
C ALA A 64 0.06 -16.24 -5.97
N GLU A 65 0.95 -16.30 -6.96
CA GLU A 65 2.28 -16.92 -6.87
C GLU A 65 3.17 -16.23 -5.85
N LYS A 66 3.26 -14.88 -5.88
CA LYS A 66 4.08 -14.10 -4.93
C LYS A 66 3.72 -14.37 -3.47
N PHE A 67 2.44 -14.58 -3.17
CA PHE A 67 1.95 -14.84 -1.81
C PHE A 67 1.70 -16.31 -1.49
N HIS A 68 1.97 -17.22 -2.44
CA HIS A 68 1.66 -18.65 -2.30
C HIS A 68 0.20 -18.94 -1.92
N VAL A 69 -0.74 -18.22 -2.53
CA VAL A 69 -2.19 -18.35 -2.34
C VAL A 69 -2.89 -18.67 -3.66
N LYS A 70 -4.21 -18.90 -3.62
CA LYS A 70 -5.00 -19.09 -4.84
C LYS A 70 -5.44 -17.74 -5.41
N ILE A 71 -5.66 -17.70 -6.73
CA ILE A 71 -6.34 -16.57 -7.36
C ILE A 71 -7.70 -16.39 -6.67
N ASN A 72 -8.02 -15.14 -6.36
CA ASN A 72 -9.16 -14.65 -5.59
C ASN A 72 -9.06 -14.75 -4.06
N ASP A 73 -7.99 -15.30 -3.48
CA ASP A 73 -7.80 -15.24 -2.04
C ASP A 73 -7.59 -13.80 -1.56
N TYR A 74 -8.07 -13.52 -0.35
CA TYR A 74 -7.81 -12.27 0.36
C TYR A 74 -6.49 -12.39 1.13
N ILE A 75 -5.65 -11.37 1.02
CA ILE A 75 -4.32 -11.32 1.62
C ILE A 75 -4.29 -10.17 2.60
N PHE A 76 -3.81 -10.44 3.82
CA PHE A 76 -3.34 -9.42 4.76
C PHE A 76 -1.86 -9.67 5.04
N HIS A 77 -1.01 -8.77 4.54
CA HIS A 77 0.44 -8.94 4.57
C HIS A 77 1.09 -7.75 5.28
N TYR A 78 1.92 -8.04 6.27
CA TYR A 78 2.76 -7.04 6.93
C TYR A 78 4.13 -7.00 6.26
N GLU A 79 4.56 -5.81 5.87
CA GLU A 79 5.89 -5.57 5.34
C GLU A 79 6.56 -4.47 6.18
N ASN A 80 7.73 -4.79 6.73
CA ASN A 80 8.59 -3.82 7.38
C ASN A 80 9.91 -3.80 6.65
N ALA A 81 9.98 -3.00 5.58
CA ALA A 81 11.24 -2.70 4.93
C ALA A 81 12.08 -1.83 5.89
N LYS A 82 12.83 -2.49 6.79
CA LYS A 82 13.89 -1.83 7.55
C LYS A 82 15.18 -1.85 6.73
N TYR A 83 15.77 -0.65 6.64
CA TYR A 83 17.03 -0.24 5.99
C TYR A 83 16.90 0.22 4.54
#